data_AF-A0AAW8KSR8-F1
#
_entry.id   AF-A0AAW8KSR8-F1
#
_cell.length_a   1.000
_cell.length_b   1.000
_cell.length_c   1.000
_cell.angle_alpha   90.00
_cell.angle_beta   90.00
_cell.angle_gamma   90.00
#
_symmetry.space_group_name_H-M   'P 1'
#
loop_
_entity.id
_entity.type
_entity.pdbx_description
1 polymer ?
#
loop_
_entity_poly.entity_id
_entity_poly.type
_entity_poly.pdbx_seq_one_letter_code
_entity_poly.pdbx_strand_id
1 'polypeptide(L)'
;VVFKPSELTPWTAEETVKLWQQAGLPNGVMNLVQGGRTTGEALAASHEIDGLLFTGSANTGYHLHKQMAGAPEKILALEMGGNNALIIDEIIDVDAVVNLAIQSAFVSAGQRCTCARRILVKNGAEGDAFIQRFVEVAKNLKVGRWNDEQQPFMGGVISSVAATNMMHAQQKLLELGAKSLLAMTRPQEDSSLLTPGIV
;
A
#
# COMPACT_ATOMS: atom_id res chain seq x y z
N VAL A 1 -12.08 -21.62 7.80
CA VAL A 1 -11.20 -20.68 7.05
C VAL A 1 -9.81 -21.27 6.95
N VAL A 2 -9.19 -21.18 5.76
CA VAL A 2 -7.75 -21.43 5.58
C VAL A 2 -7.10 -20.09 5.24
N PHE A 3 -6.42 -19.50 6.22
CA PHE A 3 -5.78 -18.20 6.09
C PHE A 3 -4.35 -18.38 5.57
N LYS A 4 -4.08 -17.80 4.39
CA LYS A 4 -2.74 -17.68 3.80
C LYS A 4 -2.32 -16.22 3.78
N PRO A 5 -1.46 -15.76 4.71
CA PRO A 5 -1.01 -14.38 4.73
C PRO A 5 0.01 -14.09 3.62
N SER A 6 0.40 -12.83 3.47
CA SER A 6 1.57 -12.49 2.66
C SER A 6 2.82 -13.08 3.28
N GLU A 7 3.71 -13.63 2.44
CA GLU A 7 5.05 -14.07 2.82
C GLU A 7 5.93 -12.94 3.37
N LEU A 8 5.53 -11.67 3.19
CA LEU A 8 6.23 -10.51 3.73
C LEU A 8 5.81 -10.17 5.17
N THR A 9 4.66 -10.69 5.64
CA THR A 9 4.13 -10.43 6.97
C THR A 9 3.64 -11.69 7.71
N PRO A 10 4.39 -12.82 7.67
CA PRO A 10 3.90 -14.09 8.22
C PRO A 10 3.74 -14.05 9.74
N TRP A 11 4.59 -13.30 10.45
CA TRP A 11 4.60 -13.29 11.91
C TRP A 11 3.34 -12.66 12.51
N THR A 12 2.87 -11.55 11.97
CA THR A 12 1.62 -10.91 12.43
C THR A 12 0.43 -11.86 12.31
N ALA A 13 0.38 -12.66 11.23
CA ALA A 13 -0.66 -13.65 11.02
C ALA A 13 -0.57 -14.83 12.01
N GLU A 14 0.64 -15.28 12.33
CA GLU A 14 0.87 -16.30 13.36
C GLU A 14 0.37 -15.82 14.73
N GLU A 15 0.76 -14.63 15.16
CA GLU A 15 0.30 -14.07 16.44
C GLU A 15 -1.22 -13.86 16.46
N THR A 16 -1.81 -13.43 15.35
CA THR A 16 -3.27 -13.31 15.22
C THR A 16 -3.97 -14.64 15.45
N VAL A 17 -3.45 -15.74 14.88
CA VAL A 17 -4.06 -17.07 15.00
C VAL A 17 -3.85 -17.64 16.41
N LYS A 18 -2.71 -17.39 17.05
CA LYS A 18 -2.48 -17.73 18.47
C LYS A 18 -3.51 -17.05 19.38
N LEU A 19 -3.83 -15.78 19.14
CA LEU A 19 -4.85 -15.05 19.90
C LEU A 19 -6.25 -15.65 19.71
N TRP A 20 -6.60 -16.07 18.49
CA TRP A 20 -7.86 -16.78 18.24
C TRP A 20 -7.95 -18.12 18.98
N GLN A 21 -6.85 -18.88 19.01
CA GLN A 21 -6.79 -20.13 19.78
C GLN A 21 -6.96 -19.87 21.28
N GLN A 22 -6.28 -18.85 21.82
CA GLN A 22 -6.42 -18.44 23.22
C GLN A 22 -7.84 -17.97 23.56
N ALA A 23 -8.55 -17.35 22.61
CA ALA A 23 -9.96 -16.98 22.75
C ALA A 23 -10.93 -18.18 22.74
N GLY A 24 -10.42 -19.41 22.59
CA GLY A 24 -11.21 -20.63 22.61
C GLY A 24 -11.82 -21.01 21.26
N LEU A 25 -11.30 -20.49 20.15
CA LEU A 25 -11.76 -20.86 18.81
C LEU A 25 -11.54 -22.38 18.60
N PRO A 26 -12.58 -23.16 18.25
CA PRO A 26 -12.44 -24.60 18.08
C PRO A 26 -11.44 -24.98 16.98
N ASN A 27 -10.78 -26.13 17.17
CA ASN A 27 -9.83 -26.68 16.20
C ASN A 27 -10.48 -26.81 14.80
N GLY A 28 -9.74 -26.40 13.77
CA GLY A 28 -10.17 -26.50 12.37
C GLY A 28 -11.04 -25.33 11.87
N VAL A 29 -11.60 -24.49 12.75
CA VAL A 29 -12.40 -23.31 12.33
C VAL A 29 -11.52 -22.27 11.62
N MET A 30 -10.32 -22.03 12.14
CA MET A 30 -9.28 -21.22 11.50
C MET A 30 -8.01 -22.04 11.40
N ASN A 31 -7.47 -22.14 10.18
CA ASN A 31 -6.22 -22.83 9.87
C ASN A 31 -5.26 -21.80 9.25
N LEU A 32 -3.99 -21.83 9.64
CA LEU A 32 -2.95 -20.96 9.08
C LEU A 32 -2.04 -21.79 8.19
N VAL A 33 -1.87 -21.39 6.94
CA VAL A 33 -0.89 -22.00 6.04
C VAL A 33 0.03 -20.90 5.53
N GLN A 34 1.26 -20.90 6.04
CA GLN A 34 2.30 -19.97 5.60
C GLN A 34 2.87 -20.38 4.24
N GLY A 35 3.36 -19.40 3.47
CA GLY A 35 4.07 -19.68 2.23
C GLY A 35 4.02 -18.52 1.26
N GLY A 36 4.63 -18.69 0.09
CA GLY A 36 4.65 -17.69 -0.98
C GLY A 36 3.59 -17.97 -2.05
N ARG A 37 3.98 -17.75 -3.30
CA ARG A 37 3.16 -17.95 -4.50
C ARG A 37 2.63 -19.37 -4.64
N THR A 38 3.48 -20.38 -4.53
CA THR A 38 3.13 -21.79 -4.74
C THR A 38 2.04 -22.28 -3.80
N THR A 39 2.11 -21.90 -2.52
CA THR A 39 1.07 -22.19 -1.52
C THR A 39 -0.25 -21.53 -1.88
N GLY A 40 -0.22 -20.27 -2.34
CA GLY A 40 -1.43 -19.55 -2.76
C GLY A 40 -2.08 -20.18 -4.00
N GLU A 41 -1.28 -20.55 -5.00
CA GLU A 41 -1.75 -21.23 -6.22
C GLU A 41 -2.38 -22.59 -5.89
N ALA A 42 -1.77 -23.36 -4.99
CA ALA A 42 -2.29 -24.65 -4.54
C ALA A 42 -3.65 -24.50 -3.81
N LEU A 43 -3.77 -23.51 -2.92
CA LEU A 43 -5.04 -23.22 -2.24
C LEU A 43 -6.14 -22.78 -3.23
N ALA A 44 -5.81 -21.90 -4.17
CA ALA A 44 -6.76 -21.44 -5.18
C ALA A 44 -7.22 -22.56 -6.15
N ALA A 45 -6.37 -23.57 -6.38
CA ALA A 45 -6.70 -24.74 -7.19
C ALA A 45 -7.50 -25.81 -6.43
N SER A 46 -7.63 -25.70 -5.11
CA SER A 46 -8.27 -26.75 -4.30
C SER A 46 -9.76 -26.87 -4.63
N HIS A 47 -10.23 -28.11 -4.78
CA HIS A 47 -11.65 -28.43 -4.92
C HIS A 47 -12.40 -28.40 -3.57
N GLU A 48 -11.69 -28.32 -2.45
CA GLU A 48 -12.25 -28.36 -1.10
C GLU A 48 -12.64 -26.98 -0.55
N ILE A 49 -12.41 -25.90 -1.30
CA ILE A 49 -12.83 -24.55 -0.91
C ILE A 49 -14.12 -24.14 -1.62
N ASP A 50 -15.05 -23.57 -0.87
CA ASP A 50 -16.30 -23.00 -1.39
C ASP A 50 -16.15 -21.52 -1.77
N GLY A 51 -15.03 -20.89 -1.41
CA GLY A 51 -14.80 -19.48 -1.68
C GLY A 51 -13.37 -19.03 -1.48
N LEU A 52 -13.00 -17.97 -2.18
CA LEU A 52 -11.70 -17.32 -2.12
C LEU A 52 -11.89 -15.81 -1.94
N LEU A 53 -11.39 -15.30 -0.82
CA LEU A 53 -11.37 -13.88 -0.49
C LEU A 53 -9.94 -13.38 -0.58
N PHE A 54 -9.64 -12.54 -1.56
CA PHE A 54 -8.29 -12.07 -1.85
C PHE A 54 -8.19 -10.56 -1.71
N THR A 55 -7.11 -10.11 -1.06
CA THR A 55 -6.68 -8.71 -1.08
C THR A 55 -5.23 -8.62 -1.55
N GLY A 56 -4.96 -7.85 -2.60
CA GLY A 56 -3.60 -7.70 -3.12
C GLY A 56 -3.50 -6.98 -4.46
N SER A 57 -2.51 -7.36 -5.28
CA SER A 57 -2.26 -6.70 -6.56
C SER A 57 -3.32 -7.04 -7.60
N ALA A 58 -3.61 -6.10 -8.51
CA ALA A 58 -4.53 -6.33 -9.62
C ALA A 58 -4.06 -7.48 -10.53
N ASN A 59 -2.75 -7.60 -10.77
CA ASN A 59 -2.18 -8.67 -11.59
C ASN A 59 -2.46 -10.06 -10.99
N THR A 60 -2.30 -10.21 -9.68
CA THR A 60 -2.64 -11.45 -8.97
C THR A 60 -4.14 -11.71 -9.00
N GLY A 61 -4.98 -10.69 -8.77
CA GLY A 61 -6.43 -10.83 -8.84
C GLY A 61 -6.90 -11.30 -10.22
N TYR A 62 -6.35 -10.76 -11.31
CA TYR A 62 -6.63 -11.23 -12.68
C TYR A 62 -6.21 -12.68 -12.89
N HIS A 63 -5.09 -13.12 -12.30
CA HIS A 63 -4.66 -14.51 -12.38
C HIS A 63 -5.64 -15.44 -11.65
N LEU A 64 -6.04 -15.10 -10.43
CA LEU A 64 -7.02 -15.86 -9.64
C LEU A 64 -8.39 -15.93 -10.33
N HIS A 65 -8.87 -14.81 -10.89
CA HIS A 65 -10.10 -14.78 -11.66
C HIS A 65 -10.07 -15.75 -12.86
N LYS A 66 -8.95 -15.79 -13.59
CA LYS A 66 -8.77 -16.75 -14.69
C LYS A 66 -8.71 -18.19 -14.21
N GLN A 67 -8.01 -18.44 -13.10
CA GLN A 67 -7.86 -19.77 -12.53
C GLN A 67 -9.18 -20.34 -12.02
N MET A 68 -10.06 -19.51 -11.47
CA MET A 68 -11.38 -19.92 -10.96
C MET A 68 -12.49 -19.86 -12.02
N ALA A 69 -12.17 -19.53 -13.27
CA ALA A 69 -13.16 -19.50 -14.34
C ALA A 69 -13.76 -20.90 -14.56
N GLY A 70 -15.09 -20.96 -14.69
CA GLY A 70 -15.83 -22.23 -14.86
C GLY A 70 -16.25 -22.91 -13.55
N ALA A 71 -15.96 -22.31 -12.39
CA ALA A 71 -16.42 -22.77 -11.07
C ALA A 71 -17.35 -21.73 -10.40
N PRO A 72 -18.52 -21.41 -10.99
CA PRO A 72 -19.43 -20.37 -10.48
C PRO A 72 -20.01 -20.67 -9.10
N GLU A 73 -19.95 -21.93 -8.64
CA GLU A 73 -20.33 -22.35 -7.30
C GLU A 73 -19.37 -21.84 -6.22
N LYS A 74 -18.14 -21.45 -6.59
CA LYS A 74 -17.15 -20.90 -5.66
C LYS A 74 -17.21 -19.38 -5.66
N ILE A 75 -17.51 -18.77 -4.52
CA ILE A 75 -17.50 -17.32 -4.40
C ILE A 75 -16.07 -16.78 -4.54
N LEU A 76 -15.89 -15.77 -5.39
CA LEU A 76 -14.62 -15.07 -5.55
C LEU A 76 -14.78 -13.59 -5.23
N ALA A 77 -14.10 -13.12 -4.19
CA ALA A 77 -14.01 -11.70 -3.85
C ALA A 77 -12.57 -11.21 -4.07
N LEU A 78 -12.40 -10.17 -4.89
CA LEU A 78 -11.10 -9.62 -5.27
C LEU A 78 -11.01 -8.14 -4.89
N GLU A 79 -10.34 -7.86 -3.78
CA GLU A 79 -10.01 -6.49 -3.35
C GLU A 79 -8.61 -6.13 -3.88
N MET A 80 -8.55 -5.26 -4.88
CA MET A 80 -7.32 -4.98 -5.62
C MET A 80 -6.82 -3.54 -5.41
N GLY A 81 -5.58 -3.28 -5.84
CA GLY A 81 -5.02 -1.93 -5.83
C GLY A 81 -5.75 -0.95 -6.75
N GLY A 82 -5.46 0.34 -6.58
CA GLY A 82 -6.07 1.43 -7.36
C GLY A 82 -5.09 2.53 -7.74
N ASN A 83 -5.49 3.38 -8.70
CA ASN A 83 -4.81 4.61 -9.09
C ASN A 83 -5.67 5.82 -8.70
N ASN A 84 -5.84 6.02 -7.39
CA ASN A 84 -6.81 6.93 -6.80
C ASN A 84 -6.43 8.40 -7.05
N ALA A 85 -7.42 9.22 -7.40
CA ALA A 85 -7.26 10.66 -7.57
C ALA A 85 -7.88 11.42 -6.39
N LEU A 86 -7.16 12.41 -5.87
CA LEU A 86 -7.67 13.44 -4.98
C LEU A 86 -7.81 14.74 -5.79
N ILE A 87 -9.00 15.34 -5.84
CA ILE A 87 -9.27 16.56 -6.60
C ILE A 87 -9.32 17.75 -5.65
N ILE A 88 -8.56 18.80 -5.95
CA ILE A 88 -8.50 20.06 -5.20
C ILE A 88 -8.96 21.18 -6.12
N ASP A 89 -10.17 21.66 -5.88
CA ASP A 89 -10.85 22.69 -6.69
C ASP A 89 -10.81 24.05 -5.99
N GLU A 90 -11.56 24.20 -4.88
CA GLU A 90 -11.64 25.45 -4.11
C GLU A 90 -10.88 25.31 -2.78
N ILE A 91 -10.05 26.31 -2.47
CA ILE A 91 -9.18 26.31 -1.29
C ILE A 91 -9.56 27.48 -0.38
N ILE A 92 -10.28 27.18 0.70
CA ILE A 92 -10.63 28.18 1.73
C ILE A 92 -9.54 28.24 2.81
N ASP A 93 -9.02 27.07 3.20
CA ASP A 93 -7.94 26.91 4.18
C ASP A 93 -6.84 26.04 3.57
N VAL A 94 -5.74 26.67 3.17
CA VAL A 94 -4.63 25.99 2.48
C VAL A 94 -3.94 24.95 3.38
N ASP A 95 -3.80 25.23 4.68
CA ASP A 95 -3.10 24.33 5.59
C ASP A 95 -3.95 23.08 5.89
N ALA A 96 -5.28 23.25 6.02
CA ALA A 96 -6.19 22.12 6.16
C ALA A 96 -6.19 21.22 4.91
N VAL A 97 -6.23 21.81 3.71
CA VAL A 97 -6.20 21.06 2.44
C VAL A 97 -4.86 20.34 2.27
N VAL A 98 -3.74 21.00 2.61
CA VAL A 98 -2.41 20.37 2.60
C VAL A 98 -2.33 19.22 3.59
N ASN A 99 -2.87 19.37 4.79
CA ASN A 99 -2.90 18.28 5.77
C ASN A 99 -3.66 17.05 5.23
N LEU A 100 -4.84 17.26 4.64
CA LEU A 100 -5.63 16.19 4.03
C LEU A 100 -4.88 15.52 2.87
N ALA A 101 -4.21 16.30 2.02
CA ALA A 101 -3.39 15.77 0.92
C ALA A 101 -2.22 14.92 1.43
N ILE A 102 -1.52 15.39 2.47
CA ILE A 102 -0.41 14.67 3.11
C ILE A 102 -0.88 13.34 3.70
N GLN A 103 -1.98 13.36 4.47
CA GLN A 103 -2.56 12.14 5.04
C GLN A 103 -3.00 11.17 3.94
N SER A 104 -3.63 11.69 2.88
CA SER A 104 -4.11 10.88 1.76
C SER A 104 -2.97 10.24 0.98
N ALA A 105 -1.85 10.94 0.77
CA ALA A 105 -0.75 10.45 -0.06
C ALA A 105 0.27 9.60 0.71
N PHE A 106 0.68 10.03 1.92
CA PHE A 106 1.91 9.55 2.55
C PHE A 106 1.71 8.74 3.83
N VAL A 107 0.50 8.70 4.42
CA VAL A 107 0.27 7.85 5.60
C VAL A 107 0.63 6.39 5.30
N SER A 108 1.23 5.70 6.27
CA SER A 108 1.73 4.33 6.09
C SER A 108 2.72 4.19 4.91
N ALA A 109 3.49 5.26 4.63
CA ALA A 109 4.39 5.37 3.47
C ALA A 109 3.68 5.14 2.12
N GLY A 110 2.41 5.56 2.03
CA GLY A 110 1.60 5.42 0.82
C GLY A 110 1.15 3.98 0.53
N GLN A 111 1.25 3.05 1.49
CA GLN A 111 0.98 1.62 1.26
C GLN A 111 -0.49 1.21 1.49
N ARG A 112 -1.39 2.16 1.72
CA ARG A 112 -2.83 1.85 1.77
C ARG A 112 -3.39 1.77 0.35
N CYS A 113 -4.33 0.85 0.10
CA CYS A 113 -5.02 0.75 -1.19
C CYS A 113 -5.78 2.02 -1.55
N THR A 114 -6.18 2.82 -0.56
CA THR A 114 -6.92 4.09 -0.69
C THR A 114 -6.03 5.33 -0.81
N CYS A 115 -4.70 5.21 -0.67
CA CYS A 115 -3.82 6.37 -0.76
C CYS A 115 -3.94 7.09 -2.12
N ALA A 116 -3.90 8.41 -2.10
CA ALA A 116 -3.91 9.24 -3.30
C ALA A 116 -2.65 8.95 -4.13
N ARG A 117 -2.86 8.56 -5.39
CA ARG A 117 -1.79 8.30 -6.37
C ARG A 117 -1.60 9.47 -7.32
N ARG A 118 -2.66 10.25 -7.51
CA ARG A 118 -2.70 11.49 -8.28
C ARG A 118 -3.41 12.55 -7.46
N ILE A 119 -2.84 13.75 -7.43
CA ILE A 119 -3.50 14.93 -6.87
C ILE A 119 -3.74 15.86 -8.05
N LEU A 120 -5.02 16.13 -8.33
CA LEU A 120 -5.45 16.99 -9.43
C LEU A 120 -5.81 18.35 -8.85
N VAL A 121 -5.02 19.36 -9.17
CA VAL A 121 -5.15 20.71 -8.64
C VAL A 121 -5.65 21.63 -9.74
N LYS A 122 -6.63 22.48 -9.42
CA LYS A 122 -7.10 23.52 -10.35
C LYS A 122 -5.99 24.52 -10.65
N ASN A 123 -5.82 24.85 -11.93
CA ASN A 123 -4.84 25.83 -12.38
C ASN A 123 -5.16 27.23 -11.83
N GLY A 124 -4.13 28.00 -11.52
CA GLY A 124 -4.22 29.38 -11.03
C GLY A 124 -3.37 29.60 -9.78
N ALA A 125 -3.30 30.86 -9.33
CA ALA A 125 -2.43 31.25 -8.23
C ALA A 125 -2.70 30.48 -6.91
N GLU A 126 -3.96 30.14 -6.63
CA GLU A 126 -4.34 29.34 -5.45
C GLU A 126 -3.81 27.90 -5.55
N GLY A 127 -3.90 27.29 -6.73
CA GLY A 127 -3.35 25.96 -6.99
C GLY A 127 -1.83 25.92 -6.88
N ASP A 128 -1.17 26.94 -7.45
CA ASP A 128 0.29 27.09 -7.35
C ASP A 128 0.74 27.25 -5.89
N ALA A 129 0.02 28.08 -5.11
CA ALA A 129 0.27 28.26 -3.68
C ALA A 129 0.07 26.96 -2.88
N PHE A 130 -0.98 26.20 -3.19
CA PHE A 130 -1.18 24.87 -2.60
C PHE A 130 -0.03 23.93 -2.91
N ILE A 131 0.40 23.83 -4.17
CA ILE A 131 1.50 22.95 -4.59
C ILE A 131 2.78 23.31 -3.83
N GLN A 132 3.09 24.61 -3.74
CA GLN A 132 4.25 25.09 -3.00
C GLN A 132 4.18 24.69 -1.52
N ARG A 133 3.05 24.92 -0.86
CA ARG A 133 2.85 24.58 0.56
C ARG A 133 2.88 23.06 0.79
N PHE A 134 2.27 22.28 -0.10
CA PHE A 134 2.27 20.82 -0.05
C PHE A 134 3.69 20.25 -0.13
N VAL A 135 4.51 20.75 -1.05
CA VAL A 135 5.92 20.36 -1.17
C VAL A 135 6.72 20.75 0.07
N GLU A 136 6.51 21.94 0.62
CA GLU A 136 7.18 22.41 1.83
C GLU A 136 6.87 21.50 3.04
N VAL A 137 5.59 21.17 3.25
CA VAL A 137 5.18 20.29 4.36
C VAL A 137 5.68 18.86 4.12
N ALA A 138 5.55 18.32 2.91
CA ALA A 138 6.00 16.97 2.57
C ALA A 138 7.50 16.79 2.81
N LYS A 139 8.32 17.79 2.44
CA LYS A 139 9.78 17.77 2.65
C LYS A 139 10.17 17.63 4.12
N ASN A 140 9.34 18.12 5.04
CA ASN A 140 9.61 18.11 6.48
C ASN A 140 9.00 16.90 7.21
N LEU A 141 8.35 15.97 6.50
CA LEU A 141 7.81 14.77 7.13
C LEU A 141 8.92 13.90 7.69
N LYS A 142 8.80 13.57 8.98
CA LYS A 142 9.74 12.66 9.64
C LYS A 142 9.52 11.24 9.15
N VAL A 143 10.57 10.65 8.59
CA VAL A 143 10.64 9.23 8.22
C VAL A 143 11.61 8.53 9.16
N GLY A 144 11.23 7.38 9.68
CA GLY A 144 12.02 6.72 10.71
C GLY A 144 11.64 5.27 10.96
N ARG A 145 12.28 4.65 11.95
CA ARG A 145 11.95 3.29 12.38
C ARG A 145 10.69 3.32 13.23
N TRP A 146 9.99 2.20 13.27
CA TRP A 146 8.75 2.06 14.05
C TRP A 146 8.96 2.25 15.55
N ASN A 147 10.20 2.08 16.04
CA ASN A 147 10.58 2.18 17.45
C ASN A 147 11.52 3.36 17.75
N ASP A 148 11.62 4.36 16.86
CA ASP A 148 12.37 5.58 17.17
C ASP A 148 11.72 6.34 18.33
N GLU A 149 12.51 6.92 19.24
CA GLU A 149 11.98 7.66 20.40
C GLU A 149 11.05 8.80 19.99
N GLN A 150 11.53 9.66 19.08
CA GLN A 150 10.66 10.64 18.43
C GLN A 150 9.97 9.96 17.25
N GLN A 151 8.67 9.72 17.42
CA GLN A 151 7.84 8.99 16.48
C GLN A 151 7.86 9.61 15.07
N PRO A 152 8.10 8.82 14.02
CA PRO A 152 8.02 9.30 12.66
C PRO A 152 6.56 9.45 12.21
N PHE A 153 6.33 10.28 11.19
CA PHE A 153 5.05 10.33 10.50
C PHE A 153 4.81 9.05 9.68
N MET A 154 5.86 8.53 9.05
CA MET A 154 5.81 7.28 8.31
C MET A 154 7.08 6.45 8.47
N GLY A 155 6.91 5.12 8.41
CA GLY A 155 8.01 4.16 8.41
C GLY A 155 8.54 3.85 7.02
N GLY A 156 9.25 2.73 6.90
CA GLY A 156 9.67 2.22 5.60
C GLY A 156 8.54 1.57 4.81
N VAL A 157 8.76 1.40 3.52
CA VAL A 157 7.95 0.47 2.72
C VAL A 157 8.24 -0.97 3.14
N ILE A 158 7.46 -1.94 2.65
CA ILE A 158 7.48 -3.32 3.15
C ILE A 158 8.84 -4.03 3.02
N SER A 159 9.66 -3.67 2.03
CA SER A 159 10.95 -4.30 1.80
C SER A 159 11.93 -3.39 1.04
N SER A 160 13.22 -3.73 1.11
CA SER A 160 14.28 -3.10 0.29
C SER A 160 13.98 -3.20 -1.21
N VAL A 161 13.44 -4.34 -1.67
CA VAL A 161 13.04 -4.54 -3.07
C VAL A 161 11.89 -3.60 -3.46
N ALA A 162 10.89 -3.43 -2.59
CA ALA A 162 9.82 -2.47 -2.82
C ALA A 162 10.37 -1.03 -2.91
N ALA A 163 11.33 -0.68 -2.06
CA ALA A 163 11.96 0.64 -2.09
C ALA A 163 12.70 0.89 -3.42
N THR A 164 13.51 -0.09 -3.87
CA THR A 164 14.18 -0.03 -5.19
C THR A 164 13.18 0.15 -6.33
N ASN A 165 12.08 -0.61 -6.32
CA ASN A 165 11.05 -0.50 -7.36
C ASN A 165 10.38 0.88 -7.38
N MET A 166 10.17 1.52 -6.23
CA MET A 166 9.63 2.88 -6.15
C MET A 166 10.63 3.91 -6.70
N MET A 167 11.91 3.78 -6.39
CA MET A 167 12.97 4.64 -6.95
C MET A 167 13.05 4.51 -8.48
N HIS A 168 12.97 3.28 -9.02
CA HIS A 168 12.91 3.06 -10.47
C HIS A 168 11.65 3.66 -11.11
N ALA A 169 10.49 3.58 -10.44
CA ALA A 169 9.26 4.18 -10.94
C ALA A 169 9.36 5.71 -11.03
N GLN A 170 9.94 6.36 -10.02
CA GLN A 170 10.25 7.80 -10.08
C GLN A 170 11.16 8.11 -11.26
N GLN A 171 12.29 7.41 -11.39
CA GLN A 171 13.25 7.64 -12.46
C GLN A 171 12.61 7.51 -13.85
N LYS A 172 11.79 6.47 -14.05
CA LYS A 172 11.03 6.27 -15.29
C LYS A 172 10.09 7.44 -15.60
N LEU A 173 9.41 8.00 -14.59
CA LEU A 173 8.52 9.15 -14.80
C LEU A 173 9.32 10.39 -15.24
N LEU A 174 10.49 10.62 -14.65
CA LEU A 174 11.38 11.72 -15.02
C LEU A 174 11.90 11.56 -16.46
N GLU A 175 12.27 10.35 -16.86
CA GLU A 175 12.67 10.03 -18.24
C GLU A 175 11.55 10.25 -19.26
N LEU A 176 10.29 10.10 -18.84
CA LEU A 176 9.11 10.39 -19.64
C LEU A 176 8.73 11.88 -19.64
N GLY A 177 9.48 12.74 -18.94
CA GLY A 177 9.30 14.19 -18.93
C GLY A 177 8.52 14.75 -17.73
N ALA A 178 8.24 13.95 -16.70
CA ALA A 178 7.68 14.47 -15.45
C ALA A 178 8.67 15.43 -14.76
N LYS A 179 8.15 16.41 -14.02
CA LYS A 179 8.97 17.39 -13.30
C LYS A 179 8.98 17.03 -11.82
N SER A 180 10.14 16.66 -11.29
CA SER A 180 10.30 16.47 -9.84
C SER A 180 10.04 17.78 -9.09
N LEU A 181 8.96 17.83 -8.31
CA LEU A 181 8.67 18.91 -7.35
C LEU A 181 9.34 18.62 -5.99
N LEU A 182 9.40 17.35 -5.60
CA LEU A 182 10.13 16.84 -4.45
C LEU A 182 10.68 15.46 -4.80
N ALA A 183 12.01 15.33 -4.87
CA ALA A 183 12.62 14.04 -5.19
C ALA A 183 12.52 13.08 -3.99
N MET A 184 11.90 11.91 -4.20
CA MET A 184 11.99 10.79 -3.27
C MET A 184 13.45 10.32 -3.21
N THR A 185 13.95 10.12 -1.99
CA THR A 185 15.29 9.63 -1.71
C THR A 185 15.24 8.44 -0.78
N ARG A 186 16.34 7.67 -0.77
CA ARG A 186 16.56 6.55 0.14
C ARG A 186 17.69 6.93 1.10
N PRO A 187 17.39 7.48 2.28
CA PRO A 187 18.40 8.11 3.15
C PRO A 187 19.39 7.11 3.75
N GLN A 188 19.00 5.84 3.87
CA GLN A 188 19.86 4.74 4.31
C GLN A 188 19.89 3.70 3.20
N GLU A 189 21.07 3.48 2.64
CA GLU A 189 21.33 2.42 1.66
C GLU A 189 20.91 1.06 2.26
N ASP A 190 20.33 0.18 1.43
CA ASP A 190 19.72 -1.10 1.81
C ASP A 190 18.51 -1.08 2.78
N SER A 191 18.10 0.07 3.30
CA SER A 191 16.88 0.18 4.14
C SER A 191 15.59 0.22 3.31
N SER A 192 14.43 -0.08 3.90
CA SER A 192 13.15 0.19 3.23
C SER A 192 12.63 1.62 3.42
N LEU A 193 13.42 2.52 4.02
CA LEU A 193 13.03 3.90 4.27
C LEU A 193 13.13 4.72 2.98
N LEU A 194 12.04 5.43 2.66
CA LEU A 194 11.97 6.38 1.55
C LEU A 194 11.41 7.70 2.06
N THR A 195 11.96 8.82 1.61
CA THR A 195 11.33 10.14 1.83
C THR A 195 10.16 10.35 0.87
N PRO A 196 9.25 11.30 1.13
CA PRO A 196 8.15 11.60 0.20
C PRO A 196 8.66 12.02 -1.19
N GLY A 197 7.96 11.59 -2.24
CA GLY A 197 8.21 11.99 -3.62
C GLY A 197 6.99 12.68 -4.24
N ILE A 198 7.22 13.74 -5.01
CA ILE A 198 6.21 14.50 -5.75
C ILE A 198 6.78 14.81 -7.14
N VAL A 199 6.10 14.33 -8.19
CA VAL A 199 6.48 14.44 -9.61
C VAL A 199 5.31 14.89 -10.47
#